data_AF-A0A6P6TM37-F1
#
_entry.id   AF-A0A6P6TM37-F1
#
_cell.length_a   1.000
_cell.length_b   1.000
_cell.length_c   1.000
_cell.angle_alpha   90.00
_cell.angle_beta   90.00
_cell.angle_gamma   90.00
#
_symmetry.space_group_name_H-M   'P 1'
#
loop_
_entity.id
_entity.type
_entity.pdbx_description
1 polymer ?
#
loop_
_entity_poly.entity_id
_entity_poly.type
_entity_poly.pdbx_seq_one_letter_code
_entity_poly.pdbx_strand_id
1 'polypeptide(L)'
;MSLSFPLYLNPSFSIRKSGEGGSSSSRAGSMKEASAVSYKKFIDFALEETKVHTHLAPSPLQKFNSLTSMDGRTELQMLSFEAPKVRLLRCLSIEGNDGMEVLDFAVFPKPEFDLPIFCANFFTAASTNIVVLDLNPLHAVTDRDDYKEKYYRHLIPLGLKYAELLPWGGKITSESLRFFSPIVVWTKFSSSQNYYDVLFSAFKDYYKAWLELMEQATEEIDTSEIVSNREAQHRYLMWRAEKDPGHRLLRRLVGEALAEEILRSFLFNGVQELGSKTFLDYFPEYRSDNGTINEKRSMIGKSFENRPWDTEGNFLGNSLRWIMAVN
;
A
#
# COMPACT_ATOMS: atom_id res chain seq x y z
N MET A 1 -9.71 4.79 -36.65
CA MET A 1 -9.38 3.35 -36.60
C MET A 1 -8.85 3.06 -35.21
N SER A 2 -9.75 2.64 -34.33
CA SER A 2 -9.49 2.41 -32.91
C SER A 2 -9.37 0.90 -32.72
N LEU A 3 -8.19 0.44 -32.31
CA LEU A 3 -7.96 -0.95 -31.93
C LEU A 3 -8.02 -1.05 -30.40
N SER A 4 -9.20 -1.43 -29.92
CA SER A 4 -9.44 -1.92 -28.58
C SER A 4 -8.72 -3.27 -28.37
N PHE A 5 -8.00 -3.42 -27.26
CA PHE A 5 -7.56 -4.73 -26.74
C PHE A 5 -8.33 -5.02 -25.45
N PRO A 6 -9.15 -6.08 -25.40
CA PRO A 6 -9.76 -6.52 -24.14
C PRO A 6 -8.94 -7.64 -23.50
N LEU A 7 -8.58 -7.46 -22.23
CA LEU A 7 -8.12 -8.54 -21.35
C LEU A 7 -9.37 -9.28 -20.84
N TYR A 8 -9.82 -10.30 -21.59
CA TYR A 8 -10.71 -11.33 -21.09
C TYR A 8 -9.89 -12.57 -20.72
N LEU A 9 -9.86 -12.89 -19.42
CA LEU A 9 -9.63 -14.27 -18.97
C LEU A 9 -10.97 -15.00 -19.12
N ASN A 10 -11.09 -15.82 -20.16
CA ASN A 10 -12.19 -16.78 -20.31
C ASN A 10 -11.63 -18.20 -20.11
N PRO A 11 -12.15 -19.01 -19.18
CA PRO A 11 -11.82 -20.43 -19.10
C PRO A 11 -12.68 -21.18 -20.13
N SER A 12 -12.10 -21.52 -21.28
CA SER A 12 -12.74 -22.41 -22.25
C SER A 12 -12.66 -23.86 -21.78
N PHE A 13 -13.77 -24.38 -21.25
CA PHE A 13 -14.00 -25.82 -21.13
C PHE A 13 -14.19 -26.42 -22.53
N SER A 14 -13.29 -27.31 -22.94
CA SER A 14 -13.46 -28.15 -24.12
C SER A 14 -14.10 -29.48 -23.70
N ILE A 15 -15.34 -29.69 -24.13
CA ILE A 15 -16.01 -30.99 -24.07
C ILE A 15 -15.44 -31.84 -25.23
N ARG A 16 -14.71 -32.92 -24.90
CA ARG A 16 -14.49 -34.04 -25.82
C ARG A 16 -15.30 -35.24 -25.33
N LYS A 17 -16.22 -35.73 -26.16
CA LYS A 17 -16.81 -37.07 -26.04
C LYS A 17 -15.92 -38.08 -26.77
N SER A 18 -15.61 -39.18 -26.09
CA SER A 18 -15.77 -40.59 -26.50
C SER A 18 -14.61 -41.50 -26.06
N GLY A 19 -14.95 -42.70 -25.60
CA GLY A 19 -14.02 -43.83 -25.44
C GLY A 19 -14.15 -44.58 -24.12
N GLU A 20 -14.84 -45.73 -24.15
CA GLU A 20 -14.90 -46.74 -23.10
C GLU A 20 -13.51 -47.35 -22.80
N GLY A 21 -13.30 -47.80 -21.56
CA GLY A 21 -12.15 -48.63 -21.19
C GLY A 21 -11.79 -48.52 -19.71
N GLY A 22 -12.22 -49.48 -18.90
CA GLY A 22 -11.98 -49.53 -17.46
C GLY A 22 -10.52 -49.78 -17.08
N SER A 23 -10.13 -49.26 -15.92
CA SER A 23 -9.12 -49.81 -15.01
C SER A 23 -8.91 -48.82 -13.85
N SER A 24 -9.36 -49.21 -12.67
CA SER A 24 -9.16 -48.52 -11.40
C SER A 24 -7.66 -48.39 -11.07
N SER A 25 -7.14 -47.17 -10.96
CA SER A 25 -5.99 -46.89 -10.11
C SER A 25 -6.20 -45.55 -9.40
N SER A 26 -6.22 -45.60 -8.08
CA SER A 26 -6.38 -44.49 -7.16
C SER A 26 -5.13 -43.60 -7.20
N ARG A 27 -5.15 -42.58 -8.06
CA ARG A 27 -4.20 -41.48 -7.96
C ARG A 27 -4.75 -40.47 -6.97
N ALA A 28 -4.32 -40.59 -5.72
CA ALA A 28 -4.51 -39.55 -4.71
C ALA A 28 -3.83 -38.27 -5.22
N GLY A 29 -4.61 -37.41 -5.86
CA GLY A 29 -4.21 -36.04 -6.14
C GLY A 29 -4.11 -35.33 -4.80
N SER A 30 -2.88 -35.06 -4.37
CA SER A 30 -2.62 -34.07 -3.33
C SER A 30 -3.16 -32.74 -3.82
N MET A 31 -4.41 -32.43 -3.48
CA MET A 31 -4.86 -31.06 -3.35
C MET A 31 -3.98 -30.47 -2.25
N LYS A 32 -2.97 -29.70 -2.62
CA LYS A 32 -2.31 -28.81 -1.68
C LYS A 32 -3.43 -27.94 -1.10
N GLU A 33 -3.77 -28.16 0.15
CA GLU A 33 -4.48 -27.17 0.95
C GLU A 33 -3.68 -25.87 0.81
N ALA A 34 -4.22 -24.92 0.06
CA ALA A 34 -3.83 -23.54 0.23
C ALA A 34 -4.26 -23.22 1.66
N SER A 35 -3.30 -23.06 2.58
CA SER A 35 -3.63 -22.48 3.88
C SER A 35 -4.30 -21.15 3.59
N ALA A 36 -5.56 -21.00 4.01
CA ALA A 36 -6.29 -19.75 3.86
C ALA A 36 -5.53 -18.70 4.67
N VAL A 37 -4.86 -17.79 3.96
CA VAL A 37 -4.14 -16.70 4.61
C VAL A 37 -5.16 -15.64 4.94
N SER A 38 -5.36 -15.37 6.22
CA SER A 38 -6.14 -14.21 6.65
C SER A 38 -5.18 -13.11 7.08
N TYR A 39 -5.36 -11.91 6.53
CA TYR A 39 -4.64 -10.72 6.99
C TYR A 39 -5.16 -10.20 8.32
N LYS A 40 -6.27 -10.73 8.86
CA LYS A 40 -6.81 -10.35 10.17
C LYS A 40 -5.77 -10.43 11.28
N LYS A 41 -4.91 -11.45 11.29
CA LYS A 41 -3.83 -11.60 12.29
C LYS A 41 -2.82 -10.45 12.29
N PHE A 42 -2.63 -9.77 11.15
CA PHE A 42 -1.76 -8.60 11.03
C PHE A 42 -2.41 -7.40 11.71
N ILE A 43 -3.71 -7.21 11.49
CA ILE A 43 -4.52 -6.16 12.09
C ILE A 43 -4.57 -6.34 13.61
N ASP A 44 -4.90 -7.55 14.08
CA ASP A 44 -5.00 -7.87 15.50
C ASP A 44 -3.69 -7.56 16.22
N PHE A 45 -2.56 -8.05 15.67
CA PHE A 45 -1.24 -7.72 16.21
C PHE A 45 -0.97 -6.21 16.26
N ALA A 46 -1.24 -5.48 15.16
CA ALA A 46 -0.96 -4.04 15.12
C ALA A 46 -1.80 -3.27 16.17
N LEU A 47 -3.08 -3.61 16.31
CA LEU A 47 -3.95 -2.96 17.29
C LEU A 47 -3.57 -3.32 18.73
N GLU A 48 -3.17 -4.56 18.99
CA GLU A 48 -2.69 -4.99 20.31
C GLU A 48 -1.37 -4.31 20.67
N GLU A 49 -0.40 -4.33 19.77
CA GLU A 49 0.91 -3.70 20.00
C GLU A 49 0.74 -2.20 20.22
N THR A 50 -0.07 -1.50 19.41
CA THR A 50 -0.29 -0.06 19.58
C THR A 50 -0.84 0.30 20.95
N LYS A 51 -1.72 -0.54 21.52
CA LYS A 51 -2.30 -0.32 22.85
C LYS A 51 -1.28 -0.41 23.98
N VAL A 52 -0.13 -1.07 23.75
CA VAL A 52 0.99 -1.10 24.70
C VAL A 52 1.70 0.26 24.73
N HIS A 53 1.79 0.94 23.59
CA HIS A 53 2.53 2.21 23.44
C HIS A 53 1.66 3.45 23.62
N THR A 54 0.36 3.38 23.32
CA THR A 54 -0.54 4.53 23.42
C THR A 54 -2.02 4.14 23.53
N HIS A 55 -2.86 5.09 23.93
CA HIS A 55 -4.31 4.87 23.98
C HIS A 55 -4.94 5.10 22.59
N LEU A 56 -5.55 4.04 22.04
CA LEU A 56 -6.35 4.11 20.81
C LEU A 56 -7.80 4.46 21.14
N ALA A 57 -8.29 5.58 20.60
CA ALA A 57 -9.70 5.95 20.61
C ALA A 57 -10.34 5.65 19.24
N PRO A 58 -11.61 5.19 19.16
CA PRO A 58 -12.30 5.05 17.89
C PRO A 58 -12.42 6.40 17.18
N SER A 59 -12.09 6.44 15.88
CA SER A 59 -12.27 7.64 15.06
C SER A 59 -13.75 7.83 14.68
N PRO A 60 -14.23 9.06 14.42
CA PRO A 60 -15.54 9.29 13.81
C PRO A 60 -15.78 8.54 12.48
N LEU A 61 -14.71 8.12 11.81
CA LEU A 61 -14.76 7.32 10.58
C LEU A 61 -15.18 5.86 10.82
N GLN A 62 -15.33 5.43 12.07
CA GLN A 62 -15.74 4.06 12.39
C GLN A 62 -17.16 3.74 11.86
N LYS A 63 -17.91 4.75 11.39
CA LYS A 63 -19.16 4.63 10.63
C LYS A 63 -19.06 3.76 9.37
N PHE A 64 -17.88 3.63 8.76
CA PHE A 64 -17.67 2.78 7.58
C PHE A 64 -17.71 1.27 7.90
N ASN A 65 -17.36 0.88 9.13
CA ASN A 65 -17.40 -0.46 9.74
C ASN A 65 -17.24 -1.70 8.84
N SER A 66 -18.26 -2.12 8.10
CA SER A 66 -18.30 -3.35 7.31
C SER A 66 -19.23 -3.18 6.13
N LEU A 67 -18.84 -3.73 4.98
CA LEU A 67 -19.63 -3.75 3.77
C LEU A 67 -19.56 -5.14 3.13
N THR A 68 -20.60 -5.50 2.40
CA THR A 68 -20.59 -6.65 1.50
C THR A 68 -20.54 -6.15 0.06
N SER A 69 -19.79 -6.83 -0.80
CA SER A 69 -19.75 -6.51 -2.23
C SER A 69 -21.13 -6.61 -2.88
N MET A 70 -21.30 -5.92 -4.02
CA MET A 70 -22.55 -5.91 -4.78
C MET A 70 -23.04 -7.31 -5.20
N ASP A 71 -22.13 -8.28 -5.35
CA ASP A 71 -22.45 -9.67 -5.70
C ASP A 71 -22.66 -10.59 -4.48
N GLY A 72 -22.50 -10.07 -3.26
CA GLY A 72 -22.69 -10.81 -2.02
C GLY A 72 -21.57 -11.80 -1.67
N ARG A 73 -20.43 -11.78 -2.35
CA ARG A 73 -19.37 -12.83 -2.24
C ARG A 73 -18.08 -12.39 -1.56
N THR A 74 -17.98 -11.11 -1.23
CA THR A 74 -16.77 -10.52 -0.64
C THR A 74 -17.18 -9.65 0.53
N GLU A 75 -16.50 -9.82 1.66
CA GLU A 75 -16.64 -8.95 2.82
C GLU A 75 -15.52 -7.91 2.85
N LEU A 76 -15.87 -6.67 3.16
CA LEU A 76 -14.95 -5.59 3.39
C LEU A 76 -15.11 -5.15 4.84
N GLN A 77 -14.03 -5.11 5.61
CA GLN A 77 -14.02 -4.64 6.99
C GLN A 77 -13.13 -3.41 7.12
N MET A 78 -13.64 -2.39 7.79
CA MET A 78 -13.02 -1.08 7.94
C MET A 78 -12.95 -0.70 9.42
N LEU A 79 -11.73 -0.49 9.90
CA LEU A 79 -11.47 -0.05 11.27
C LEU A 79 -10.71 1.27 11.24
N SER A 80 -11.05 2.18 12.16
CA SER A 80 -10.39 3.48 12.24
C SER A 80 -10.28 3.98 13.67
N PHE A 81 -9.08 4.43 14.02
CA PHE A 81 -8.73 4.91 15.35
C PHE A 81 -7.88 6.17 15.27
N GLU A 82 -7.82 6.90 16.37
CA GLU A 82 -6.95 8.04 16.60
C GLU A 82 -6.19 7.86 17.91
N ALA A 83 -5.07 8.56 18.06
CA ALA A 83 -4.25 8.55 19.27
C ALA A 83 -3.59 9.93 19.46
N PRO A 84 -2.93 10.21 20.60
CA PRO A 84 -2.29 11.50 20.86
C PRO A 84 -1.37 12.02 19.74
N LYS A 85 -0.53 11.15 19.14
CA LYS A 85 0.36 11.49 18.02
C LYS A 85 -0.15 11.04 16.64
N VAL A 86 -1.28 10.33 16.61
CA VAL A 86 -1.83 9.70 15.40
C VAL A 86 -3.12 10.39 15.00
N ARG A 87 -3.13 11.01 13.82
CA ARG A 87 -4.34 11.60 13.25
C ARG A 87 -5.33 10.52 12.84
N LEU A 88 -4.84 9.46 12.20
CA LEU A 88 -5.68 8.35 11.75
C LEU A 88 -4.85 7.07 11.59
N LEU A 89 -5.17 6.04 12.38
CA LEU A 89 -4.84 4.65 12.09
C LEU A 89 -6.06 4.04 11.43
N ARG A 90 -5.91 3.53 10.20
CA ARG A 90 -7.04 2.90 9.49
C ARG A 90 -6.64 1.61 8.79
N CYS A 91 -7.59 0.69 8.75
CA CYS A 91 -7.45 -0.57 8.07
C CYS A 91 -8.66 -0.82 7.17
N LEU A 92 -8.43 -1.25 5.93
CA LEU A 92 -9.39 -1.93 5.09
C LEU A 92 -8.90 -3.39 4.89
N SER A 93 -9.69 -4.35 5.34
CA SER A 93 -9.52 -5.77 5.04
C SER A 93 -10.56 -6.19 4.02
N ILE A 94 -10.19 -7.00 3.03
CA ILE A 94 -11.13 -7.56 2.06
C ILE A 94 -10.90 -9.07 2.00
N GLU A 95 -11.95 -9.84 2.29
CA GLU A 95 -11.93 -11.30 2.26
C GLU A 95 -12.97 -11.79 1.22
N GLY A 96 -12.48 -12.39 0.13
CA GLY A 96 -13.29 -12.90 -0.97
C GLY A 96 -13.41 -14.42 -0.96
N ASN A 97 -14.59 -14.94 -1.28
CA ASN A 97 -14.83 -16.39 -1.33
C ASN A 97 -13.99 -17.14 -2.39
N ASP A 98 -13.34 -16.42 -3.31
CA ASP A 98 -12.46 -16.95 -4.36
C ASP A 98 -10.98 -17.00 -3.94
N GLY A 99 -10.68 -16.74 -2.67
CA GLY A 99 -9.32 -16.70 -2.13
C GLY A 99 -8.60 -15.37 -2.37
N MET A 100 -9.33 -14.32 -2.75
CA MET A 100 -8.81 -12.95 -2.75
C MET A 100 -8.74 -12.41 -1.32
N GLU A 101 -7.57 -11.91 -0.94
CA GLU A 101 -7.32 -11.30 0.38
C GLU A 101 -6.61 -9.97 0.19
N VAL A 102 -7.09 -8.91 0.83
CA VAL A 102 -6.49 -7.57 0.75
C VAL A 102 -6.33 -6.98 2.14
N LEU A 103 -5.17 -6.40 2.38
CA LEU A 103 -4.91 -5.52 3.52
C LEU A 103 -4.45 -4.17 3.01
N ASP A 104 -5.17 -3.11 3.38
CA ASP A 104 -4.68 -1.73 3.32
C ASP A 104 -4.68 -1.16 4.73
N PHE A 105 -3.50 -1.13 5.35
CA PHE A 105 -3.29 -0.64 6.71
C PHE A 105 -2.30 0.52 6.68
N ALA A 106 -2.64 1.63 7.33
CA ALA A 106 -1.75 2.77 7.43
C ALA A 106 -1.98 3.57 8.70
N VAL A 107 -0.93 4.29 9.09
CA VAL A 107 -0.97 5.22 10.23
C VAL A 107 -0.49 6.59 9.76
N PHE A 108 -1.39 7.56 9.83
CA PHE A 108 -1.13 8.95 9.50
C PHE A 108 -0.86 9.73 10.80
N PRO A 109 0.34 10.31 10.98
CA PRO A 109 0.63 11.12 12.15
C PRO A 109 -0.12 12.45 12.12
N LYS A 110 -0.26 13.10 13.28
CA LYS A 110 -0.68 14.51 13.31
C LYS A 110 0.45 15.40 12.73
N PRO A 111 0.14 16.54 12.09
CA PRO A 111 1.16 17.39 11.47
C PRO A 111 2.25 17.93 12.41
N GLU A 112 1.98 17.95 13.71
CA GLU A 112 2.94 18.32 14.77
C GLU A 112 4.00 17.23 15.00
N PHE A 113 3.84 16.03 14.42
CA PHE A 113 4.83 14.95 14.47
C PHE A 113 5.20 14.58 13.04
N ASP A 114 6.43 14.89 12.62
CA ASP A 114 6.94 14.63 11.26
C ASP A 114 7.26 13.15 10.99
N LEU A 115 6.58 12.23 11.67
CA LEU A 115 6.78 10.79 11.55
C LEU A 115 6.58 10.31 10.11
N PRO A 116 7.31 9.26 9.67
CA PRO A 116 6.95 8.52 8.48
C PRO A 116 5.50 7.99 8.56
N ILE A 117 4.86 7.84 7.40
CA ILE A 117 3.56 7.18 7.29
C ILE A 117 3.79 5.67 7.25
N PHE A 118 3.32 4.94 8.27
CA PHE A 118 3.33 3.48 8.18
C PHE A 118 2.37 3.03 7.08
N CYS A 119 2.79 2.13 6.20
CA CYS A 119 2.02 1.68 5.05
C CYS A 119 2.20 0.18 4.81
N ALA A 120 1.10 -0.56 4.83
CA ALA A 120 1.05 -1.97 4.45
C ALA A 120 -0.12 -2.19 3.48
N ASN A 121 0.23 -2.42 2.21
CA ASN A 121 -0.70 -2.72 1.12
C ASN A 121 -0.40 -4.11 0.57
N PHE A 122 -1.17 -5.10 1.00
CA PHE A 122 -1.02 -6.49 0.60
C PHE A 122 -2.22 -6.91 -0.24
N PHE A 123 -1.93 -7.55 -1.36
CA PHE A 123 -2.93 -8.13 -2.23
C PHE A 123 -2.54 -9.57 -2.54
N THR A 124 -3.43 -10.49 -2.20
CA THR A 124 -3.36 -11.90 -2.56
C THR A 124 -4.52 -12.22 -3.48
N ALA A 125 -4.26 -12.88 -4.60
CA ALA A 125 -5.31 -13.55 -5.36
C ALA A 125 -4.76 -14.80 -6.04
N ALA A 126 -5.54 -15.88 -6.01
CA ALA A 126 -5.16 -17.19 -6.48
C ALA A 126 -3.83 -17.67 -5.85
N SER A 127 -2.72 -17.57 -6.59
CA SER A 127 -1.38 -17.97 -6.14
C SER A 127 -0.37 -16.83 -6.18
N THR A 128 -0.81 -15.58 -6.37
CA THR A 128 0.07 -14.41 -6.51
C THR A 128 -0.15 -13.44 -5.36
N ASN A 129 0.96 -12.97 -4.79
CA ASN A 129 0.99 -11.92 -3.78
C ASN A 129 1.68 -10.69 -4.37
N ILE A 130 1.12 -9.51 -4.12
CA ILE A 130 1.70 -8.22 -4.44
C ILE A 130 1.71 -7.42 -3.14
N VAL A 131 2.89 -7.05 -2.68
CA VAL A 131 3.09 -6.50 -1.33
C VAL A 131 3.89 -5.21 -1.44
N VAL A 132 3.39 -4.18 -0.78
CA VAL A 132 4.15 -2.99 -0.38
C VAL A 132 4.07 -2.88 1.14
N LEU A 133 5.21 -2.95 1.81
CA LEU A 133 5.36 -2.65 3.24
C LEU A 133 6.45 -1.58 3.39
N ASP A 134 6.13 -0.49 4.06
CA ASP A 134 7.07 0.63 4.20
C ASP A 134 6.73 1.53 5.39
N LEU A 135 7.72 2.31 5.80
CA LEU A 135 7.55 3.55 6.55
C LEU A 135 7.74 4.68 5.53
N ASN A 136 6.70 5.03 4.78
CA ASN A 136 6.79 6.03 3.72
C ASN A 136 7.25 7.36 4.31
N PRO A 137 8.31 8.00 3.78
CA PRO A 137 8.81 9.24 4.33
C PRO A 137 7.79 10.35 4.12
N LEU A 138 7.58 11.19 5.15
CA LEU A 138 6.76 12.38 5.03
C LEU A 138 7.41 13.37 4.05
N HIS A 139 8.73 13.56 4.19
CA HIS A 139 9.55 14.41 3.32
C HIS A 139 10.47 13.56 2.44
N ALA A 140 10.55 13.86 1.15
CA ALA A 140 11.29 13.05 0.19
C ALA A 140 12.77 12.87 0.58
N VAL A 141 13.18 11.64 0.83
CA VAL A 141 14.54 11.27 1.28
C VAL A 141 15.61 11.38 0.19
N THR A 142 15.23 11.65 -1.05
CA THR A 142 16.16 11.97 -2.14
C THR A 142 16.61 13.42 -2.11
N ASP A 143 15.84 14.29 -1.44
CA ASP A 143 16.04 15.74 -1.44
C ASP A 143 16.37 16.26 -0.02
N ARG A 144 15.94 15.54 1.02
CA ARG A 144 16.09 15.89 2.44
C ARG A 144 16.93 14.85 3.20
N ASP A 145 18.24 15.00 3.10
CA ASP A 145 19.20 14.13 3.78
C ASP A 145 19.07 14.18 5.30
N ASP A 146 18.70 15.34 5.87
CA ASP A 146 18.42 15.50 7.30
C ASP A 146 17.27 14.60 7.77
N TYR A 147 16.17 14.55 7.01
CA TYR A 147 15.04 13.68 7.30
C TYR A 147 15.39 12.19 7.09
N LYS A 148 16.16 11.88 6.03
CA LYS A 148 16.65 10.53 5.77
C LYS A 148 17.49 10.01 6.95
N GLU A 149 18.47 10.80 7.40
CA GLU A 149 19.34 10.43 8.50
C GLU A 149 18.57 10.27 9.81
N LYS A 150 17.64 11.20 10.11
CA LYS A 150 16.79 11.17 11.30
C LYS A 150 16.02 9.85 11.44
N TYR A 151 15.38 9.39 10.36
CA TYR A 151 14.41 8.28 10.45
C TYR A 151 14.90 6.94 9.91
N TYR A 152 15.83 6.91 8.97
CA TYR A 152 16.14 5.67 8.24
C TYR A 152 17.53 5.12 8.47
N ARG A 153 18.49 5.92 8.95
CA ARG A 153 19.88 5.47 9.18
C ARG A 153 19.94 4.20 10.04
N HIS A 154 19.20 4.18 11.14
CA HIS A 154 19.16 3.02 12.06
C HIS A 154 18.26 1.88 11.57
N LEU A 155 17.42 2.12 10.56
CA LEU A 155 16.50 1.13 9.99
C LEU A 155 17.06 0.43 8.75
N ILE A 156 18.18 0.89 8.16
CA ILE A 156 18.80 0.22 7.01
C ILE A 156 19.03 -1.28 7.25
N PRO A 157 19.56 -1.75 8.40
CA PRO A 157 19.71 -3.18 8.66
C PRO A 157 18.39 -3.97 8.62
N LEU A 158 17.29 -3.36 9.09
CA LEU A 158 15.95 -3.97 9.01
C LEU A 158 15.51 -4.12 7.55
N GLY A 159 15.70 -3.07 6.75
CA GLY A 159 15.41 -3.10 5.31
C GLY A 159 16.21 -4.16 4.57
N LEU A 160 17.50 -4.32 4.88
CA LEU A 160 18.36 -5.34 4.26
C LEU A 160 17.94 -6.76 4.63
N LYS A 161 17.67 -7.02 5.91
CA LYS A 161 17.15 -8.32 6.40
C LYS A 161 15.97 -8.78 5.55
N TYR A 162 14.99 -7.91 5.31
CA TYR A 162 13.80 -8.30 4.56
C TYR A 162 13.95 -8.20 3.05
N ALA A 163 14.89 -7.41 2.52
CA ALA A 163 15.24 -7.43 1.10
C ALA A 163 15.90 -8.77 0.68
N GLU A 164 16.60 -9.45 1.59
CA GLU A 164 17.13 -10.80 1.35
C GLU A 164 16.06 -11.88 1.35
N LEU A 165 15.03 -11.73 2.20
CA LEU A 165 13.98 -12.73 2.40
C LEU A 165 12.77 -12.54 1.46
N LEU A 166 12.50 -11.31 1.03
CA LEU A 166 11.39 -10.93 0.15
C LEU A 166 11.94 -10.25 -1.10
N PRO A 167 12.05 -10.98 -2.23
CA PRO A 167 12.74 -10.48 -3.41
C PRO A 167 12.02 -9.28 -4.03
N TRP A 168 12.77 -8.40 -4.68
CA TRP A 168 12.22 -7.22 -5.34
C TRP A 168 11.15 -7.59 -6.38
N GLY A 169 10.00 -6.89 -6.35
CA GLY A 169 8.83 -7.20 -7.18
C GLY A 169 8.96 -6.86 -8.67
N GLY A 170 10.15 -6.52 -9.15
CA GLY A 170 10.44 -6.04 -10.51
C GLY A 170 9.97 -4.60 -10.73
N LYS A 171 9.77 -4.23 -12.01
CA LYS A 171 9.42 -2.85 -12.37
C LYS A 171 8.20 -2.29 -11.63
N ILE A 172 8.33 -1.06 -11.16
CA ILE A 172 7.32 -0.29 -10.44
C ILE A 172 7.03 1.04 -11.14
N THR A 173 5.84 1.62 -10.90
CA THR A 173 5.51 2.98 -11.36
C THR A 173 6.56 3.94 -10.83
N SER A 174 7.25 4.64 -11.73
CA SER A 174 8.43 5.43 -11.35
C SER A 174 8.06 6.50 -10.31
N GLU A 175 6.97 7.22 -10.52
CA GLU A 175 6.49 8.28 -9.63
C GLU A 175 6.17 7.78 -8.22
N SER A 176 5.85 6.49 -8.02
CA SER A 176 5.63 5.91 -6.69
C SER A 176 6.88 5.93 -5.81
N LEU A 177 8.09 5.90 -6.41
CA LEU A 177 9.34 5.94 -5.65
C LEU A 177 9.57 7.29 -4.95
N ARG A 178 8.87 8.36 -5.35
CA ARG A 178 8.88 9.65 -4.61
C ARG A 178 8.38 9.52 -3.18
N PHE A 179 7.64 8.45 -2.88
CA PHE A 179 6.98 8.21 -1.60
C PHE A 179 7.52 6.96 -0.89
N PHE A 180 8.56 6.30 -1.42
CA PHE A 180 9.13 5.12 -0.80
C PHE A 180 10.42 5.44 -0.07
N SER A 181 10.61 4.78 1.07
CA SER A 181 11.82 4.87 1.86
C SER A 181 12.93 3.94 1.33
N PRO A 182 14.18 4.11 1.80
CA PRO A 182 15.26 3.17 1.50
C PRO A 182 15.05 1.77 2.08
N ILE A 183 14.05 1.55 2.94
CA ILE A 183 13.73 0.26 3.55
C ILE A 183 12.44 -0.37 2.98
N VAL A 184 11.83 0.21 1.93
CA VAL A 184 10.59 -0.34 1.35
C VAL A 184 10.74 -1.81 0.96
N VAL A 185 9.71 -2.60 1.27
CA VAL A 185 9.52 -3.96 0.76
C VAL A 185 8.46 -3.89 -0.33
N TRP A 186 8.93 -3.76 -1.57
CA TRP A 186 8.11 -4.00 -2.76
C TRP A 186 8.44 -5.39 -3.29
N THR A 187 7.50 -6.33 -3.17
CA THR A 187 7.72 -7.72 -3.55
C THR A 187 6.51 -8.33 -4.25
N LYS A 188 6.80 -9.33 -5.09
CA LYS A 188 5.80 -10.25 -5.64
C LYS A 188 6.30 -11.66 -5.48
N PHE A 189 5.47 -12.54 -4.95
CA PHE A 189 5.84 -13.94 -4.74
C PHE A 189 4.63 -14.86 -4.86
N SER A 190 4.91 -16.14 -5.13
CA SER A 190 3.87 -17.16 -5.15
C SER A 190 3.44 -17.55 -3.75
N SER A 191 2.13 -17.79 -3.55
CA SER A 191 1.58 -18.16 -2.26
C SER A 191 2.24 -19.42 -1.69
N SER A 192 2.84 -19.29 -0.52
CA SER A 192 3.41 -20.40 0.27
C SER A 192 3.45 -20.01 1.74
N GLN A 193 3.26 -20.97 2.64
CA GLN A 193 3.26 -20.70 4.07
C GLN A 193 4.55 -19.99 4.52
N ASN A 194 5.70 -20.41 3.99
CA ASN A 194 6.99 -19.80 4.31
C ASN A 194 7.01 -18.29 3.98
N TYR A 195 6.62 -17.89 2.77
CA TYR A 195 6.57 -16.47 2.42
C TYR A 195 5.57 -15.68 3.25
N TYR A 196 4.43 -16.27 3.64
CA TYR A 196 3.48 -15.61 4.52
C TYR A 196 4.00 -15.44 5.95
N ASP A 197 4.75 -16.41 6.48
CA ASP A 197 5.38 -16.30 7.79
C ASP A 197 6.50 -15.25 7.79
N VAL A 198 7.27 -15.16 6.70
CA VAL A 198 8.25 -14.10 6.47
C VAL A 198 7.56 -12.73 6.37
N LEU A 199 6.48 -12.62 5.59
CA LEU A 199 5.71 -11.38 5.46
C LEU A 199 5.11 -10.93 6.80
N PHE A 200 4.58 -11.85 7.58
CA PHE A 200 4.07 -11.54 8.91
C PHE A 200 5.17 -11.08 9.86
N SER A 201 6.35 -11.71 9.80
CA SER A 201 7.51 -11.27 10.57
C SER A 201 7.97 -9.87 10.13
N ALA A 202 8.00 -9.60 8.82
CA ALA A 202 8.33 -8.29 8.26
C ALA A 202 7.37 -7.21 8.77
N PHE A 203 6.07 -7.48 8.67
CA PHE A 203 5.04 -6.55 9.16
C PHE A 203 5.23 -6.24 10.64
N LYS A 204 5.45 -7.24 11.49
CA LYS A 204 5.67 -7.04 12.93
C LYS A 204 6.90 -6.18 13.20
N ASP A 205 8.03 -6.50 12.59
CA ASP A 205 9.29 -5.77 12.82
C ASP A 205 9.19 -4.32 12.32
N TYR A 206 8.60 -4.09 11.14
CA TYR A 206 8.39 -2.74 10.61
C TYR A 206 7.42 -1.94 11.47
N TYR A 207 6.34 -2.55 11.94
CA TYR A 207 5.36 -1.86 12.75
C TYR A 207 5.91 -1.50 14.13
N LYS A 208 6.67 -2.41 14.76
CA LYS A 208 7.39 -2.12 16.01
C LYS A 208 8.40 -0.99 15.82
N ALA A 209 9.18 -1.01 14.74
CA ALA A 209 10.10 0.09 14.43
C ALA A 209 9.35 1.43 14.27
N TRP A 210 8.18 1.45 13.63
CA TRP A 210 7.37 2.66 13.54
C TRP A 210 6.84 3.12 14.91
N LEU A 211 6.42 2.20 15.78
CA LEU A 211 5.99 2.52 17.15
C LEU A 211 7.13 3.09 17.99
N GLU A 212 8.35 2.54 17.88
CA GLU A 212 9.54 3.08 18.52
C GLU A 212 9.86 4.51 18.06
N LEU A 213 9.74 4.78 16.75
CA LEU A 213 9.86 6.15 16.22
C LEU A 213 8.77 7.06 16.79
N MET A 214 7.52 6.58 16.88
CA MET A 214 6.41 7.34 17.44
C MET A 214 6.65 7.71 18.91
N GLU A 215 7.21 6.80 19.72
CA GLU A 215 7.56 7.10 21.12
C GLU A 215 8.59 8.23 21.21
N GLN A 216 9.63 8.16 20.38
CA GLN A 216 10.74 9.11 20.35
C GLN A 216 10.38 10.46 19.70
N ALA A 217 9.31 10.52 18.91
CA ALA A 217 8.91 11.74 18.21
C ALA A 217 8.57 12.87 19.18
N THR A 218 9.25 13.99 19.01
CA THR A 218 8.98 15.25 19.69
C THR A 218 7.92 16.05 18.93
N GLU A 219 7.06 16.74 19.67
CA GLU A 219 6.09 17.66 19.08
C GLU A 219 6.82 18.87 18.49
N GLU A 220 6.53 19.19 17.24
CA GLU A 220 6.99 20.42 16.58
C GLU A 220 6.17 21.61 17.08
N ILE A 221 6.87 22.72 17.36
CA ILE A 221 6.27 23.96 17.84
C ILE A 221 6.40 25.09 16.82
N ASP A 222 7.32 24.97 15.86
CA ASP A 222 7.43 25.92 14.76
C ASP A 222 6.25 25.74 13.81
N THR A 223 5.40 26.77 13.78
CA THR A 223 4.20 26.79 12.92
C THR A 223 4.51 26.61 11.44
N SER A 224 5.68 27.04 10.96
CA SER A 224 6.08 26.89 9.56
C SER A 224 6.42 25.43 9.23
N GLU A 225 7.10 24.72 10.14
CA GLU A 225 7.38 23.29 10.00
C GLU A 225 6.11 22.45 10.12
N ILE A 226 5.18 22.79 11.03
CA ILE A 226 3.87 22.13 11.12
C ILE A 226 3.09 22.29 9.80
N VAL A 227 3.11 23.48 9.19
CA VAL A 227 2.48 23.72 7.89
C VAL A 227 3.15 22.90 6.79
N SER A 228 4.49 22.82 6.78
CA SER A 228 5.26 21.99 5.86
C SER A 228 4.92 20.50 5.99
N ASN A 229 4.84 19.98 7.22
CA ASN A 229 4.45 18.60 7.51
C ASN A 229 3.01 18.30 7.04
N ARG A 230 2.09 19.22 7.31
CA ARG A 230 0.69 19.10 6.86
C ARG A 230 0.60 19.04 5.34
N GLU A 231 1.29 19.93 4.66
CA GLU A 231 1.35 20.01 3.19
C GLU A 231 1.96 18.74 2.59
N ALA A 232 3.04 18.22 3.16
CA ALA A 232 3.68 16.99 2.73
C ALA A 232 2.75 15.78 2.88
N GLN A 233 2.03 15.69 4.00
CA GLN A 233 1.02 14.65 4.21
C GLN A 233 -0.14 14.79 3.21
N HIS A 234 -0.63 16.01 2.99
CA HIS A 234 -1.69 16.28 2.02
C HIS A 234 -1.28 15.87 0.60
N ARG A 235 -0.06 16.21 0.17
CA ARG A 235 0.50 15.79 -1.13
C ARG A 235 0.53 14.26 -1.28
N TYR A 236 0.94 13.54 -0.24
CA TYR A 236 0.93 12.07 -0.23
C TYR A 236 -0.48 11.51 -0.37
N LEU A 237 -1.44 12.02 0.41
CA LEU A 237 -2.83 11.57 0.36
C LEU A 237 -3.46 11.84 -1.02
N MET A 238 -3.21 13.02 -1.60
CA MET A 238 -3.68 13.39 -2.93
C MET A 238 -3.11 12.46 -4.00
N TRP A 239 -1.82 12.11 -3.91
CA TRP A 239 -1.20 11.15 -4.83
C TRP A 239 -1.89 9.79 -4.75
N ARG A 240 -2.04 9.25 -3.54
CA ARG A 240 -2.63 7.93 -3.31
C ARG A 240 -4.10 7.91 -3.72
N ALA A 241 -4.90 8.88 -3.31
CA ALA A 241 -6.31 8.99 -3.66
C ALA A 241 -6.59 9.11 -5.16
N GLU A 242 -5.61 9.53 -5.96
CA GLU A 242 -5.77 9.62 -7.41
C GLU A 242 -5.17 8.43 -8.17
N LYS A 243 -4.01 7.90 -7.71
CA LYS A 243 -3.19 6.96 -8.50
C LYS A 243 -2.99 5.58 -7.88
N ASP A 244 -3.54 5.30 -6.69
CA ASP A 244 -3.38 4.01 -6.03
C ASP A 244 -3.93 2.84 -6.90
N PRO A 245 -3.21 1.71 -6.98
CA PRO A 245 -3.61 0.59 -7.81
C PRO A 245 -4.93 -0.07 -7.43
N GLY A 246 -5.35 0.02 -6.16
CA GLY A 246 -6.51 -0.65 -5.60
C GLY A 246 -7.87 -0.09 -6.04
N HIS A 247 -7.92 1.12 -6.60
CA HIS A 247 -9.19 1.80 -6.91
C HIS A 247 -10.12 0.97 -7.80
N ARG A 248 -9.55 0.31 -8.82
CA ARG A 248 -10.33 -0.49 -9.78
C ARG A 248 -10.98 -1.71 -9.11
N LEU A 249 -10.29 -2.31 -8.14
CA LEU A 249 -10.84 -3.41 -7.37
C LEU A 249 -12.00 -2.91 -6.51
N LEU A 250 -11.81 -1.82 -5.78
CA LEU A 250 -12.85 -1.25 -4.91
C LEU A 250 -14.10 -0.87 -5.71
N ARG A 251 -13.95 -0.16 -6.84
CA ARG A 251 -15.07 0.19 -7.75
C ARG A 251 -15.82 -1.02 -8.26
N ARG A 252 -15.12 -2.12 -8.56
CA ARG A 252 -15.75 -3.39 -8.96
C ARG A 252 -16.57 -4.00 -7.83
N LEU A 253 -16.09 -3.91 -6.58
CA LEU A 253 -16.74 -4.55 -5.43
C LEU A 253 -17.96 -3.77 -4.93
N VAL A 254 -17.87 -2.43 -4.85
CA VAL A 254 -18.89 -1.60 -4.18
C VAL A 254 -19.55 -0.55 -5.08
N GLY A 255 -19.15 -0.47 -6.35
CA GLY A 255 -19.63 0.54 -7.30
C GLY A 255 -18.86 1.86 -7.23
N GLU A 256 -19.01 2.69 -8.25
CA GLU A 256 -18.20 3.91 -8.45
C GLU A 256 -18.37 4.92 -7.30
N ALA A 257 -19.60 5.29 -6.96
CA ALA A 257 -19.87 6.33 -5.97
C ALA A 257 -19.38 5.98 -4.56
N LEU A 258 -19.68 4.76 -4.10
CA LEU A 258 -19.24 4.29 -2.78
C LEU A 258 -17.73 4.03 -2.72
N ALA A 259 -17.14 3.54 -3.81
CA ALA A 259 -15.68 3.40 -3.89
C ALA A 259 -14.99 4.76 -3.77
N GLU A 260 -15.50 5.79 -4.42
CA GLU A 260 -14.96 7.15 -4.32
C GLU A 260 -15.10 7.72 -2.89
N GLU A 261 -16.24 7.46 -2.24
CA GLU A 261 -16.45 7.85 -0.84
C GLU A 261 -15.47 7.15 0.11
N ILE A 262 -15.35 5.81 0.04
CA ILE A 262 -14.39 5.06 0.85
C ILE A 262 -12.96 5.55 0.58
N LEU A 263 -12.64 5.82 -0.68
CA LEU A 263 -11.31 6.23 -1.08
C LEU A 263 -10.91 7.58 -0.46
N ARG A 264 -11.74 8.61 -0.66
CA ARG A 264 -11.41 9.97 -0.23
C ARG A 264 -11.74 10.23 1.24
N SER A 265 -12.82 9.65 1.75
CA SER A 265 -13.31 9.93 3.10
C SER A 265 -12.81 8.93 4.15
N PHE A 266 -12.31 7.75 3.75
CA PHE A 266 -11.78 6.74 4.67
C PHE A 266 -10.29 6.42 4.43
N LEU A 267 -9.92 5.84 3.29
CA LEU A 267 -8.55 5.37 3.03
C LEU A 267 -7.52 6.50 3.03
N PHE A 268 -7.89 7.62 2.41
CA PHE A 268 -7.06 8.82 2.29
C PHE A 268 -7.76 10.05 2.90
N ASN A 269 -8.49 9.86 4.00
CA ASN A 269 -9.05 10.97 4.76
C ASN A 269 -7.96 12.00 5.10
N GLY A 270 -8.25 13.27 4.82
CA GLY A 270 -7.30 14.37 4.86
C GLY A 270 -7.11 15.07 3.51
N VAL A 271 -7.53 14.46 2.39
CA VAL A 271 -7.48 15.08 1.04
C VAL A 271 -8.35 16.33 0.90
N GLN A 272 -9.34 16.53 1.77
CA GLN A 272 -10.18 17.74 1.77
C GLN A 272 -9.87 18.66 2.95
N GLU A 273 -9.33 18.10 4.03
CA GLU A 273 -9.21 18.76 5.33
C GLU A 273 -7.81 19.32 5.59
N LEU A 274 -6.76 18.72 5.03
CA LEU A 274 -5.37 19.12 5.32
C LEU A 274 -4.85 20.23 4.41
N GLY A 275 -5.46 20.46 3.25
CA GLY A 275 -5.02 21.49 2.31
C GLY A 275 -6.05 21.76 1.20
N SER A 276 -5.79 22.80 0.40
CA SER A 276 -6.66 23.22 -0.70
C SER A 276 -6.07 22.98 -2.09
N LYS A 277 -4.80 22.58 -2.19
CA LYS A 277 -4.15 22.27 -3.47
C LYS A 277 -4.74 21.00 -4.10
N THR A 278 -4.99 21.07 -5.38
CA THR A 278 -5.49 19.96 -6.19
C THR A 278 -4.37 18.99 -6.56
N PHE A 279 -4.72 17.83 -7.13
CA PHE A 279 -3.73 16.88 -7.64
C PHE A 279 -2.81 17.51 -8.69
N LEU A 280 -3.35 18.36 -9.58
CA LEU A 280 -2.57 19.02 -10.64
C LEU A 280 -1.72 20.19 -10.13
N ASP A 281 -1.96 20.68 -8.91
CA ASP A 281 -1.08 21.67 -8.28
C ASP A 281 0.19 20.99 -7.75
N TYR A 282 0.09 19.74 -7.30
CA TYR A 282 1.25 18.95 -6.84
C TYR A 282 1.97 18.17 -7.95
N PHE A 283 1.22 17.74 -8.97
CA PHE A 283 1.68 16.87 -10.05
C PHE A 283 1.25 17.43 -11.41
N PRO A 284 1.75 18.62 -11.79
CA PRO A 284 1.36 19.29 -13.04
C PRO A 284 1.68 18.46 -14.29
N GLU A 285 2.64 17.54 -14.23
CA GLU A 285 3.01 16.63 -15.33
C GLU A 285 1.86 15.69 -15.74
N TYR A 286 0.82 15.56 -14.91
CA TYR A 286 -0.39 14.79 -15.22
C TYR A 286 -1.49 15.63 -15.88
N ARG A 287 -1.27 16.92 -16.17
CA ARG A 287 -2.27 17.74 -16.87
C ARG A 287 -2.40 17.27 -18.31
N SER A 288 -3.60 16.88 -18.72
CA SER A 288 -3.91 16.59 -20.13
C SER A 288 -4.20 17.88 -20.92
N ASP A 289 -4.24 17.78 -22.26
CA ASP A 289 -4.42 18.93 -23.16
C ASP A 289 -5.71 19.73 -22.91
N ASN A 290 -6.76 19.07 -22.41
CA ASN A 290 -8.04 19.67 -22.03
C ASN A 290 -8.06 20.19 -20.56
N GLY A 291 -6.93 20.18 -19.86
CA GLY A 291 -6.79 20.66 -18.49
C GLY A 291 -7.20 19.67 -17.38
N THR A 292 -7.67 18.47 -17.72
CA THR A 292 -8.05 17.43 -16.74
C THR A 292 -6.85 16.60 -16.25
N ILE A 293 -7.09 15.68 -15.31
CA ILE A 293 -6.07 14.72 -14.86
C ILE A 293 -5.93 13.62 -15.90
N ASN A 294 -4.70 13.34 -16.35
CA ASN A 294 -4.40 12.26 -17.27
C ASN A 294 -4.73 10.90 -16.64
N GLU A 295 -5.47 10.05 -17.35
CA GLU A 295 -5.89 8.72 -16.89
C GLU A 295 -4.72 7.74 -16.70
N LYS A 296 -3.57 8.01 -17.32
CA LYS A 296 -2.37 7.19 -17.10
C LYS A 296 -2.03 7.17 -15.62
N ARG A 297 -1.65 5.98 -15.13
CA ARG A 297 -1.09 5.84 -13.77
C ARG A 297 0.28 6.49 -13.66
N SER A 298 1.06 6.42 -14.75
CA SER A 298 2.45 6.84 -14.79
C SER A 298 2.69 7.59 -16.10
N MET A 299 3.22 8.79 -15.99
CA MET A 299 3.65 9.61 -17.13
C MET A 299 5.04 9.16 -17.60
N ILE A 300 5.90 8.75 -16.68
CA ILE A 300 7.25 8.22 -16.96
C ILE A 300 7.20 6.77 -17.45
N GLY A 301 6.25 5.99 -16.94
CA GLY A 301 6.17 4.54 -17.10
C GLY A 301 6.80 3.77 -15.95
N LYS A 302 6.76 2.44 -16.05
CA LYS A 302 7.36 1.55 -15.05
C LYS A 302 8.85 1.38 -15.29
N SER A 303 9.65 1.54 -14.25
CA SER A 303 11.11 1.40 -14.27
C SER A 303 11.59 0.57 -13.06
N PHE A 304 12.90 0.49 -12.84
CA PHE A 304 13.54 -0.17 -11.68
C PHE A 304 13.24 -1.66 -11.58
N GLU A 305 13.79 -2.41 -12.55
CA GLU A 305 13.77 -3.88 -12.52
C GLU A 305 14.46 -4.44 -11.26
N ASN A 306 15.45 -3.72 -10.73
CA ASN A 306 16.14 -4.04 -9.48
C ASN A 306 15.83 -2.99 -8.41
N ARG A 307 16.07 -3.34 -7.14
CA ARG A 307 15.95 -2.43 -6.00
C ARG A 307 16.78 -1.16 -6.24
N PRO A 308 16.18 0.05 -6.15
CA PRO A 308 16.87 1.29 -6.48
C PRO A 308 17.62 1.93 -5.29
N TRP A 309 17.92 1.17 -4.25
CA TRP A 309 18.75 1.61 -3.13
C TRP A 309 19.88 0.62 -2.91
N ASP A 310 21.06 1.15 -2.57
CA ASP A 310 22.21 0.33 -2.17
C ASP A 310 22.10 -0.16 -0.71
N THR A 311 23.16 -0.80 -0.23
CA THR A 311 23.25 -1.34 1.13
C THR A 311 23.35 -0.28 2.22
N GLU A 312 23.60 0.98 1.86
CA GLU A 312 23.62 2.13 2.77
C GLU A 312 22.31 2.94 2.69
N GLY A 313 21.37 2.52 1.84
CA GLY A 313 20.11 3.22 1.61
C GLY A 313 20.25 4.44 0.70
N ASN A 314 21.33 4.57 -0.07
CA ASN A 314 21.49 5.63 -1.06
C ASN A 314 20.74 5.24 -2.35
N PHE A 315 20.06 6.21 -2.94
CA PHE A 315 19.28 6.00 -4.15
C PHE A 315 20.20 5.85 -5.37
N LEU A 316 20.03 4.75 -6.13
CA LEU A 316 20.84 4.39 -7.29
C LEU A 316 20.22 4.80 -8.63
N GLY A 317 19.07 5.47 -8.62
CA GLY A 317 18.42 5.92 -9.86
C GLY A 317 19.16 7.08 -10.52
N ASN A 318 19.30 7.06 -11.85
CA ASN A 318 19.86 8.17 -12.62
C ASN A 318 19.03 9.46 -12.41
N SER A 319 19.55 10.37 -11.59
CA SER A 319 18.92 11.64 -11.20
C SER A 319 18.56 12.54 -12.40
N LEU A 320 19.32 12.46 -13.51
CA LEU A 320 19.12 13.30 -14.70
C LEU A 320 17.82 13.02 -15.48
N ARG A 321 17.35 11.76 -15.54
CA ARG A 321 16.03 11.45 -16.14
C ARG A 321 14.88 11.76 -15.20
N TRP A 322 15.15 11.77 -13.90
CA TRP A 322 14.19 12.10 -12.86
C TRP A 322 13.91 13.60 -12.82
N ILE A 323 14.94 14.44 -12.73
CA ILE A 323 14.81 15.90 -12.66
C ILE A 323 14.13 16.47 -13.92
N MET A 324 14.41 15.93 -15.12
CA MET A 324 13.78 16.40 -16.37
C MET A 324 12.35 15.87 -16.59
N ALA A 325 11.88 14.90 -15.82
CA ALA A 325 10.51 14.38 -15.90
C ALA A 325 9.59 14.89 -14.78
N VAL A 326 10.13 15.70 -13.85
CA VAL A 326 9.46 16.18 -12.63
C VAL A 326 9.35 17.71 -12.60
N ASN A 327 10.08 18.43 -13.47
CA ASN A 327 9.97 19.90 -13.62
C ASN A 327 9.04 20.31 -14.75
#